data_AF-A0A2D2LYS7-F1
#
_entry.id   AF-A0A2D2LYS7-F1
#
_cell.length_a   1.000
_cell.length_b   1.000
_cell.length_c   1.000
_cell.angle_alpha   90.00
_cell.angle_beta   90.00
_cell.angle_gamma   90.00
#
_symmetry.space_group_name_H-M   'P 1'
#
loop_
_entity.id
_entity.type
_entity.pdbx_description
1 polymer ?
#
loop_
_entity_poly.entity_id
_entity_poly.type
_entity_poly.pdbx_seq_one_letter_code
_entity_poly.pdbx_strand_id
1 'polypeptide(L)'
;MHIRFHKHLFGGTGNKPLWNAVQKYGLENFAFLVIDEIPDFTSDMNQQLLDLETAYIAAYGDYNIAREAGNTLGVTHTEAQREAMRANYSQARRDAIGALNRGKKLRPETVELIRAAALSRQPMSDESRAKVSVNSAKALLLELTMVDGSALPDGTTSIVLRTVPVVAEYCNCNEKTVRRALKGNGIIKGKWLVKSLGLAMNMTS
;
A
#
# COMPACT_ATOMS: atom_id res chain seq x y z
N MET A 1 12.01 29.85 -13.69
CA MET A 1 10.59 30.28 -13.80
C MET A 1 9.84 29.42 -14.84
N HIS A 2 9.45 28.17 -14.54
CA HIS A 2 8.87 27.29 -15.60
C HIS A 2 7.76 26.35 -15.12
N ILE A 3 7.93 25.66 -13.98
CA ILE A 3 7.00 24.60 -13.57
C ILE A 3 5.67 25.15 -13.02
N ARG A 4 5.70 26.15 -12.13
CA ARG A 4 4.48 26.73 -11.52
C ARG A 4 3.61 27.39 -12.60
N PHE A 5 4.24 28.19 -13.46
CA PHE A 5 3.61 28.80 -14.64
C PHE A 5 2.91 27.76 -15.53
N HIS A 6 3.61 26.68 -15.89
CA HIS A 6 3.04 25.63 -16.72
C HIS A 6 1.82 24.94 -16.07
N LYS A 7 1.89 24.63 -14.77
CA LYS A 7 0.78 24.02 -14.03
C LYS A 7 -0.47 24.91 -13.99
N HIS A 8 -0.29 26.23 -13.90
CA HIS A 8 -1.40 27.18 -13.87
C HIS A 8 -2.05 27.40 -15.24
N LEU A 9 -1.28 27.35 -16.33
CA LEU A 9 -1.74 27.79 -17.65
C LEU A 9 -1.97 26.69 -18.68
N PHE A 10 -1.40 25.51 -18.47
CA PHE A 10 -1.52 24.39 -19.41
C PHE A 10 -1.93 23.10 -18.70
N GLY A 11 -1.51 22.92 -17.45
CA GLY A 11 -1.74 21.69 -16.70
C GLY A 11 -3.08 21.60 -15.97
N GLY A 12 -3.86 22.68 -15.85
CA GLY A 12 -5.15 22.71 -15.15
C GLY A 12 -5.14 22.26 -13.68
N THR A 13 -3.95 22.10 -13.09
CA THR A 13 -3.71 21.48 -11.77
C THR A 13 -3.29 22.49 -10.70
N GLY A 14 -3.06 23.74 -11.10
CA GLY A 14 -2.79 24.84 -10.17
C GLY A 14 -4.06 25.53 -9.68
N ASN A 15 -4.13 26.83 -9.96
CA ASN A 15 -5.21 27.72 -9.56
C ASN A 15 -6.38 27.60 -10.54
N LYS A 16 -7.50 27.03 -10.07
CA LYS A 16 -8.68 26.77 -10.89
C LYS A 16 -9.42 28.04 -11.34
N PRO A 17 -9.64 29.07 -10.48
CA PRO A 17 -10.12 30.38 -10.92
C PRO A 17 -9.30 30.98 -12.07
N LEU A 18 -7.97 31.01 -11.94
CA LEU A 18 -7.08 31.54 -12.98
C LEU A 18 -7.19 30.74 -14.29
N TRP A 19 -7.15 29.41 -14.19
CA TRP A 19 -7.31 28.53 -15.36
C TRP A 19 -8.61 28.81 -16.11
N ASN A 20 -9.74 28.91 -15.39
CA ASN A 20 -11.03 29.20 -16.00
C ASN A 20 -11.05 30.56 -16.70
N ALA A 21 -10.40 31.58 -16.11
CA ALA A 21 -10.34 32.91 -16.69
C ALA A 21 -9.50 32.94 -17.97
N VAL A 22 -8.35 32.27 -17.99
CA VAL A 22 -7.51 32.12 -19.19
C VAL A 22 -8.25 31.36 -20.29
N GLN A 23 -8.98 30.29 -19.96
CA GLN A 23 -9.80 29.56 -20.94
C GLN A 23 -10.95 30.41 -21.50
N LYS A 24 -11.52 31.31 -20.69
CA LYS A 24 -12.64 32.15 -21.10
C LYS A 24 -12.21 33.36 -21.94
N TYR A 25 -11.12 34.01 -21.57
CA TYR A 25 -10.71 35.28 -22.15
C TYR A 25 -9.49 35.16 -23.07
N GLY A 26 -8.82 34.01 -23.15
CA GLY A 26 -7.60 33.85 -23.97
C GLY A 26 -6.35 34.30 -23.22
N LEU A 27 -5.20 33.69 -23.55
CA LEU A 27 -3.92 33.94 -22.89
C LEU A 27 -3.36 35.34 -23.21
N GLU A 28 -3.65 35.83 -24.42
CA GLU A 28 -3.28 37.14 -24.93
C GLU A 28 -3.81 38.32 -24.09
N ASN A 29 -4.85 38.07 -23.29
CA ASN A 29 -5.44 39.05 -22.37
C ASN A 29 -4.82 39.03 -20.97
N PHE A 30 -3.76 38.24 -20.75
CA PHE A 30 -3.04 38.18 -19.48
C PHE A 30 -1.56 38.54 -19.66
N ALA A 31 -1.03 39.33 -18.73
CA ALA A 31 0.39 39.61 -18.61
C ALA A 31 0.98 38.84 -17.42
N PHE A 32 2.14 38.25 -17.62
CA PHE A 32 2.86 37.51 -16.58
C PHE A 32 4.19 38.18 -16.31
N LEU A 33 4.31 38.72 -15.10
CA LEU A 33 5.44 39.55 -14.69
C LEU A 33 6.09 38.95 -13.45
N VAL A 34 7.42 39.05 -13.37
CA VAL A 34 8.15 38.84 -12.11
C VAL A 34 8.04 40.13 -11.31
N ILE A 35 7.39 40.08 -10.15
CA ILE A 35 7.20 41.26 -9.29
C ILE A 35 8.44 41.49 -8.40
N ASP A 36 9.04 40.41 -7.91
CA ASP A 36 10.17 40.47 -7.00
C ASP A 36 11.06 39.23 -7.16
N GLU A 37 12.36 39.38 -6.90
CA GLU A 37 13.33 38.29 -6.94
C GLU A 37 14.21 38.36 -5.69
N ILE A 38 14.21 37.27 -4.92
CA ILE A 38 15.00 37.16 -3.69
C ILE A 38 16.25 36.34 -4.01
N PRO A 39 17.44 36.97 -4.11
CA PRO A 39 18.69 36.24 -4.26
C PRO A 39 19.01 35.45 -2.98
N ASP A 40 19.69 34.31 -3.13
CA ASP A 40 20.19 33.48 -2.02
C ASP A 40 19.15 33.01 -1.00
N PHE A 41 17.94 32.65 -1.48
CA PHE A 41 16.88 32.09 -0.63
C PHE A 41 17.32 30.78 0.06
N THR A 42 17.20 30.77 1.39
CA THR A 42 17.36 29.58 2.23
C THR A 42 16.02 29.20 2.89
N SER A 43 15.87 27.93 3.30
CA SER A 43 14.62 27.44 3.93
C SER A 43 14.22 28.21 5.20
N ASP A 44 15.19 28.85 5.85
CA ASP A 44 14.98 29.59 7.09
C ASP A 44 14.33 30.96 6.83
N MET A 45 14.34 31.42 5.58
CA MET A 45 13.71 32.68 5.14
C MET A 45 12.26 32.49 4.68
N ASN A 46 11.66 31.32 4.91
CA ASN A 46 10.28 31.00 4.52
C ASN A 46 9.26 32.01 5.07
N GLN A 47 9.45 32.53 6.28
CA GLN A 47 8.51 33.49 6.86
C GLN A 47 8.49 34.81 6.07
N GLN A 48 9.66 35.32 5.68
CA GLN A 48 9.76 36.54 4.88
C GLN A 48 9.10 36.37 3.51
N LEU A 49 9.21 35.17 2.91
CA LEU A 49 8.53 34.85 1.66
C LEU A 49 7.00 34.84 1.83
N LEU A 50 6.48 34.26 2.92
CA LEU A 50 5.04 34.25 3.21
C LEU A 50 4.50 35.65 3.47
N ASP A 51 5.25 36.49 4.17
CA ASP A 51 4.86 37.88 4.46
C ASP A 51 4.79 38.70 3.16
N LEU A 52 5.79 38.55 2.27
CA LEU A 52 5.78 39.18 0.95
C LEU A 52 4.66 38.64 0.06
N GLU A 53 4.46 37.32 0.00
CA GLU A 53 3.37 36.72 -0.78
C GLU A 53 2.01 37.20 -0.27
N THR A 54 1.83 37.34 1.04
CA THR A 54 0.60 37.90 1.65
C THR A 54 0.40 39.36 1.26
N ALA A 55 1.45 40.18 1.29
CA ALA A 55 1.37 41.58 0.85
C ALA A 55 0.96 41.70 -0.63
N TYR A 56 1.54 40.87 -1.51
CA TYR A 56 1.18 40.85 -2.93
C TYR A 56 -0.22 40.29 -3.19
N ILE A 57 -0.67 39.28 -2.43
CA ILE A 57 -2.06 38.78 -2.51
C ILE A 57 -3.04 39.87 -2.05
N ALA A 58 -2.71 40.65 -1.02
CA ALA A 58 -3.54 41.75 -0.59
C ALA A 58 -3.66 42.85 -1.66
N ALA A 59 -2.57 43.12 -2.38
CA ALA A 59 -2.54 44.14 -3.44
C ALA A 59 -3.16 43.68 -4.78
N TYR A 60 -2.97 42.42 -5.17
CA TYR A 60 -3.27 41.93 -6.54
C TYR A 60 -3.98 40.57 -6.60
N GLY A 61 -4.40 40.00 -5.47
CA GLY A 61 -4.80 38.59 -5.35
C GLY A 61 -6.23 38.24 -5.76
N ASP A 62 -6.79 38.87 -6.80
CA ASP A 62 -8.19 38.62 -7.21
C ASP A 62 -8.46 37.18 -7.65
N TYR A 63 -7.45 36.50 -8.19
CA TYR A 63 -7.55 35.09 -8.57
C TYR A 63 -7.12 34.13 -7.45
N ASN A 64 -6.59 34.63 -6.32
CA ASN A 64 -6.14 33.79 -5.21
C ASN A 64 -7.33 33.32 -4.35
N ILE A 65 -7.37 32.02 -4.05
CA ILE A 65 -8.44 31.43 -3.23
C ILE A 65 -8.26 31.79 -1.75
N ALA A 66 -7.01 31.79 -1.28
CA ALA A 66 -6.65 32.22 0.07
C ALA A 66 -6.16 33.66 0.05
N ARG A 67 -6.57 34.45 1.04
CA ARG A 67 -6.16 35.86 1.22
C ARG A 67 -4.84 36.01 1.97
N GLU A 68 -4.39 34.94 2.63
CA GLU A 68 -3.12 34.88 3.35
C GLU A 68 -2.27 33.76 2.76
N ALA A 69 -0.98 34.01 2.60
CA ALA A 69 -0.04 32.98 2.21
C ALA A 69 0.18 32.04 3.39
N GLY A 70 0.18 30.73 3.12
CA GLY A 70 0.41 29.73 4.15
C GLY A 70 1.17 28.55 3.58
N ASN A 71 1.97 27.91 4.42
CA ASN A 71 2.56 26.62 4.12
C ASN A 71 1.94 25.56 5.05
N THR A 72 2.02 24.29 4.65
CA THR A 72 1.62 23.16 5.49
C THR A 72 2.79 22.59 6.29
N LEU A 73 3.92 23.30 6.33
CA LEU A 73 5.16 22.78 6.93
C LEU A 73 5.02 22.84 8.45
N GLY A 74 5.07 21.68 9.11
CA GLY A 74 4.92 21.59 10.56
C GLY A 74 3.47 21.63 11.07
N VAL A 75 2.47 21.80 10.19
CA VAL A 75 1.06 21.73 10.59
C VAL A 75 0.70 20.28 10.89
N THR A 76 0.53 19.97 12.17
CA THR A 76 0.01 18.68 12.61
C THR A 76 -1.49 18.81 12.89
N HIS A 77 -2.23 17.73 12.64
CA HIS A 77 -3.63 17.71 13.05
C HIS A 77 -3.74 17.84 14.56
N THR A 78 -4.57 18.78 15.00
CA THR A 78 -4.98 18.89 16.40
C THR A 78 -5.76 17.63 16.83
N GLU A 79 -5.82 17.35 18.13
CA GLU A 79 -6.59 16.20 18.64
C GLU A 79 -8.06 16.27 18.21
N ALA A 80 -8.68 17.45 18.27
CA ALA A 80 -10.05 17.65 17.80
C ALA A 80 -10.22 17.30 16.30
N GLN A 81 -9.23 17.62 15.45
CA GLN A 81 -9.25 17.23 14.03
C GLN A 81 -9.05 15.72 13.86
N ARG A 82 -8.18 15.09 14.66
CA ARG A 82 -7.99 13.63 14.68
C ARG A 82 -9.26 12.90 15.11
N GLU A 83 -9.95 13.40 16.12
CA GLU A 83 -11.24 12.87 16.57
C GLU A 83 -12.32 13.02 15.51
N ALA A 84 -12.45 14.19 14.88
CA ALA A 84 -13.40 14.40 13.78
C ALA A 84 -13.13 13.47 12.59
N MET A 85 -11.85 13.26 12.24
CA MET A 85 -11.47 12.30 11.22
C MET A 85 -11.85 10.87 11.63
N ARG A 86 -11.54 10.45 12.86
CA ARG A 86 -11.92 9.12 13.38
C ARG A 86 -13.43 8.91 13.38
N ALA A 87 -14.21 9.92 13.77
CA ALA A 87 -15.67 9.87 13.79
C ALA A 87 -16.27 9.62 12.39
N ASN A 88 -15.65 10.17 11.33
CA ASN A 88 -16.06 9.91 9.96
C ASN A 88 -15.84 8.44 9.53
N TYR A 89 -14.84 7.77 10.09
CA TYR A 89 -14.56 6.34 9.88
C TYR A 89 -15.26 5.43 10.89
N SER A 90 -16.49 5.76 11.28
CA SER A 90 -17.28 4.95 12.21
C SER A 90 -17.52 3.52 11.72
N GLN A 91 -17.68 2.60 12.65
CA GLN A 91 -17.99 1.20 12.33
C GLN A 91 -19.30 1.09 11.54
N ALA A 92 -20.32 1.87 11.90
CA ALA A 92 -21.59 1.94 11.17
C ALA A 92 -21.40 2.29 9.69
N ARG A 93 -20.52 3.24 9.36
CA ARG A 93 -20.19 3.56 7.97
C ARG A 93 -19.48 2.40 7.27
N ARG A 94 -18.52 1.76 7.95
CA ARG A 94 -17.80 0.58 7.41
C ARG A 94 -18.77 -0.55 7.09
N ASP A 95 -19.71 -0.82 7.99
CA ASP A 95 -20.73 -1.86 7.81
C ASP A 95 -21.70 -1.51 6.69
N ALA A 96 -22.15 -0.26 6.60
CA ALA A 96 -23.00 0.22 5.50
C ALA A 96 -22.32 0.07 4.14
N ILE A 97 -21.05 0.49 4.02
CA ILE A 97 -20.26 0.33 2.79
C ILE A 97 -20.07 -1.16 2.47
N GLY A 98 -19.73 -1.99 3.46
CA GLY A 98 -19.60 -3.43 3.29
C GLY A 98 -20.90 -4.13 2.89
N ALA A 99 -22.06 -3.56 3.27
CA ALA A 99 -23.37 -4.07 2.91
C ALA A 99 -23.79 -3.70 1.48
N LEU A 100 -23.22 -2.65 0.86
CA LEU A 100 -23.66 -2.16 -0.46
C LEU A 100 -23.69 -3.22 -1.55
N ASN A 101 -22.79 -4.20 -1.50
CA ASN A 101 -22.69 -5.28 -2.49
C ASN A 101 -23.15 -6.63 -1.96
N ARG A 102 -23.60 -6.71 -0.70
CA ARG A 102 -24.04 -7.96 -0.09
C ARG A 102 -25.34 -8.43 -0.76
N GLY A 103 -25.36 -9.69 -1.22
CA GLY A 103 -26.52 -10.30 -1.86
C GLY A 103 -26.77 -9.88 -3.32
N LYS A 104 -26.02 -8.90 -3.86
CA LYS A 104 -26.12 -8.55 -5.28
C LYS A 104 -25.50 -9.65 -6.14
N LYS A 105 -26.26 -10.14 -7.12
CA LYS A 105 -25.74 -11.03 -8.17
C LYS A 105 -25.18 -10.21 -9.31
N LEU A 106 -23.99 -10.57 -9.78
CA LEU A 106 -23.41 -9.98 -10.98
C LEU A 106 -24.17 -10.47 -12.22
N ARG A 107 -24.15 -9.66 -13.28
CA ARG A 107 -24.71 -10.05 -14.58
C ARG A 107 -23.85 -11.18 -15.18
N PRO A 108 -24.44 -12.11 -15.96
CA PRO A 108 -23.70 -13.21 -16.57
C PRO A 108 -22.47 -12.75 -17.38
N GLU A 109 -22.63 -11.67 -18.17
CA GLU A 109 -21.53 -11.07 -18.95
C GLU A 109 -20.36 -10.63 -18.07
N THR A 110 -20.64 -9.99 -16.93
CA THR A 110 -19.61 -9.55 -15.97
C THR A 110 -18.90 -10.75 -15.35
N VAL A 111 -19.63 -11.83 -15.08
CA VAL A 111 -19.04 -13.07 -14.53
C VAL A 111 -18.06 -13.68 -15.54
N GLU A 112 -18.42 -13.74 -16.83
CA GLU A 112 -17.54 -14.27 -17.86
C GLU A 112 -16.29 -13.40 -18.08
N LEU A 113 -16.42 -12.07 -18.00
CA LEU A 113 -15.25 -11.17 -18.04
C LEU A 113 -14.29 -11.41 -16.87
N ILE A 114 -14.82 -11.57 -15.66
CA ILE A 114 -14.01 -11.89 -14.47
C ILE A 114 -13.34 -13.25 -14.64
N ARG A 115 -14.05 -14.25 -15.16
CA ARG A 115 -13.53 -15.60 -15.42
C ARG A 115 -12.38 -15.56 -16.41
N ALA A 116 -12.54 -14.87 -17.54
CA ALA A 116 -11.49 -14.70 -18.54
C ALA A 116 -10.25 -14.03 -17.94
N ALA A 117 -10.43 -12.93 -17.20
CA ALA A 117 -9.33 -12.21 -16.54
C ALA A 117 -8.62 -13.04 -15.47
N ALA A 118 -9.35 -13.92 -14.76
CA ALA A 118 -8.77 -14.82 -13.77
C ALA A 118 -7.93 -15.93 -14.43
N LEU A 119 -8.40 -16.48 -15.55
CA LEU A 119 -7.68 -17.50 -16.31
C LEU A 119 -6.42 -16.94 -16.99
N SER A 120 -6.45 -15.68 -17.43
CA SER A 120 -5.29 -15.02 -18.03
C SER A 120 -4.28 -14.49 -17.00
N ARG A 121 -4.59 -14.59 -15.70
CA ARG A 121 -3.71 -14.08 -14.64
C ARG A 121 -2.48 -14.97 -14.51
N GLN A 122 -1.30 -14.37 -14.68
CA GLN A 122 -0.04 -15.07 -14.47
C GLN A 122 0.12 -15.52 -13.01
N PRO A 123 0.72 -16.69 -12.76
CA PRO A 123 1.01 -17.12 -11.41
C PRO A 123 1.95 -16.14 -10.72
N MET A 124 1.82 -16.04 -9.40
CA MET A 124 2.75 -15.25 -8.58
C MET A 124 4.18 -15.79 -8.77
N SER A 125 5.13 -14.88 -9.06
CA SER A 125 6.54 -15.22 -9.18
C SER A 125 7.08 -15.85 -7.90
N ASP A 126 8.10 -16.70 -8.03
CA ASP A 126 8.67 -17.43 -6.89
C ASP A 126 9.27 -16.47 -5.85
N GLU A 127 9.89 -15.37 -6.30
CA GLU A 127 10.40 -14.32 -5.42
C GLU A 127 9.30 -13.66 -4.59
N SER A 128 8.18 -13.30 -5.23
CA SER A 128 7.02 -12.71 -4.54
C SER A 128 6.40 -13.70 -3.56
N ARG A 129 6.31 -14.97 -3.95
CA ARG A 129 5.79 -16.04 -3.12
C ARG A 129 6.66 -16.27 -1.88
N ALA A 130 7.97 -16.23 -2.03
CA ALA A 130 8.92 -16.32 -0.92
C ALA A 130 8.72 -15.15 0.06
N LYS A 131 8.64 -13.91 -0.43
CA LYS A 131 8.37 -12.71 0.40
C LYS A 131 7.06 -12.82 1.18
N VAL A 132 5.99 -13.26 0.53
CA VAL A 132 4.67 -13.48 1.18
C VAL A 132 4.77 -14.59 2.23
N SER A 133 5.47 -15.67 1.92
CA SER A 133 5.70 -16.76 2.87
C SER A 133 6.45 -16.25 4.09
N VAL A 134 7.60 -15.60 3.93
CA VAL A 134 8.42 -14.99 5.00
C VAL A 134 7.59 -14.16 5.97
N ASN A 135 6.69 -13.31 5.46
CA ASN A 135 5.90 -12.39 6.28
C ASN A 135 4.58 -12.97 6.83
N SER A 136 4.29 -14.26 6.58
CA SER A 136 3.06 -14.88 7.05
C SER A 136 3.13 -15.29 8.53
N ALA A 137 2.43 -14.54 9.39
CA ALA A 137 2.18 -14.89 10.79
C ALA A 137 1.45 -16.23 10.99
N LYS A 138 0.83 -16.74 9.92
CA LYS A 138 0.05 -17.99 9.91
C LYS A 138 0.84 -19.17 9.35
N ALA A 139 2.11 -18.99 8.98
CA ALA A 139 2.95 -20.09 8.51
C ALA A 139 3.25 -21.04 9.67
N LEU A 140 3.05 -22.35 9.46
CA LEU A 140 3.40 -23.38 10.43
C LEU A 140 4.90 -23.71 10.35
N LEU A 141 5.55 -23.82 11.50
CA LEU A 141 6.88 -24.40 11.64
C LEU A 141 6.74 -25.91 11.90
N LEU A 142 7.45 -26.69 11.10
CA LEU A 142 7.37 -28.15 11.10
C LEU A 142 8.78 -28.72 11.28
N GLU A 143 8.96 -29.56 12.29
CA GLU A 143 10.17 -30.36 12.45
C GLU A 143 10.03 -31.66 11.68
N LEU A 144 11.05 -32.01 10.90
CA LEU A 144 11.13 -33.27 10.16
C LEU A 144 12.33 -34.07 10.67
N THR A 145 12.08 -35.33 11.03
CA THR A 145 13.11 -36.31 11.42
C THR A 145 12.90 -37.62 10.68
N MET A 146 13.89 -38.50 10.71
CA MET A 146 13.73 -39.89 10.25
C MET A 146 13.07 -40.73 11.34
N VAL A 147 12.24 -41.70 10.95
CA VAL A 147 11.54 -42.60 11.89
C VAL A 147 12.52 -43.51 12.65
N ASP A 148 13.63 -43.87 12.03
CA ASP A 148 14.69 -44.70 12.60
C ASP A 148 15.70 -43.91 13.47
N GLY A 149 15.56 -42.58 13.56
CA GLY A 149 16.51 -41.71 14.27
C GLY A 149 17.86 -41.55 13.55
N SER A 150 17.98 -42.03 12.31
CA SER A 150 19.18 -41.84 11.50
C SER A 150 19.38 -40.38 11.10
N ALA A 151 20.63 -40.02 10.83
CA ALA A 151 20.94 -38.69 10.31
C ALA A 151 20.29 -38.48 8.94
N LEU A 152 19.77 -37.27 8.73
CA LEU A 152 19.33 -36.76 7.44
C LEU A 152 20.50 -36.77 6.45
N PRO A 153 20.23 -36.63 5.13
CA PRO A 153 21.28 -36.56 4.10
C PRO A 153 22.35 -35.49 4.38
N ASP A 154 22.01 -34.44 5.13
CA ASP A 154 22.89 -33.32 5.49
C ASP A 154 23.69 -33.57 6.79
N GLY A 155 23.58 -34.76 7.39
CA GLY A 155 24.26 -35.13 8.65
C GLY A 155 23.56 -34.65 9.93
N THR A 156 22.48 -33.86 9.82
CA THR A 156 21.67 -33.39 10.94
C THR A 156 20.60 -34.42 11.34
N THR A 157 20.19 -34.44 12.60
CA THR A 157 19.13 -35.35 13.09
C THR A 157 17.71 -34.81 12.90
N SER A 158 17.58 -33.49 12.77
CA SER A 158 16.31 -32.81 12.48
C SER A 158 16.50 -31.60 11.58
N ILE A 159 15.47 -31.29 10.80
CA ILE A 159 15.37 -30.06 10.02
C ILE A 159 14.06 -29.36 10.32
N VAL A 160 14.09 -28.03 10.44
CA VAL A 160 12.89 -27.21 10.62
C VAL A 160 12.53 -26.58 9.29
N LEU A 161 11.36 -26.93 8.78
CA LEU A 161 10.81 -26.43 7.53
C LEU A 161 9.61 -25.54 7.80
N ARG A 162 9.50 -24.47 7.00
CA ARG A 162 8.42 -23.51 7.10
C ARG A 162 7.38 -23.81 6.03
N THR A 163 6.14 -24.03 6.46
CA THR A 163 4.97 -24.39 5.66
C THR A 163 4.90 -25.85 5.16
N VAL A 164 3.66 -26.31 4.93
CA VAL A 164 3.36 -27.66 4.44
C VAL A 164 3.90 -27.94 3.01
N PRO A 165 3.82 -27.02 2.04
CA PRO A 165 4.36 -27.26 0.70
C PRO A 165 5.85 -27.60 0.68
N VAL A 166 6.66 -26.90 1.49
CA VAL A 166 8.11 -27.14 1.57
C VAL A 166 8.41 -28.53 2.12
N VAL A 167 7.67 -28.97 3.14
CA VAL A 167 7.78 -30.35 3.66
C VAL A 167 7.36 -31.37 2.62
N ALA A 168 6.29 -31.08 1.87
CA ALA A 168 5.79 -31.98 0.84
C ALA A 168 6.83 -32.19 -0.27
N GLU A 169 7.47 -31.10 -0.72
CA GLU A 169 8.56 -31.12 -1.69
C GLU A 169 9.78 -31.89 -1.18
N TYR A 170 10.22 -31.63 0.06
CA TYR A 170 11.35 -32.35 0.68
C TYR A 170 11.09 -33.85 0.80
N CYS A 171 9.87 -34.25 1.20
CA CYS A 171 9.48 -35.66 1.30
C CYS A 171 9.07 -36.28 -0.06
N ASN A 172 9.13 -35.51 -1.14
CA ASN A 172 8.65 -35.85 -2.48
C ASN A 172 7.23 -36.44 -2.45
N CYS A 173 6.30 -35.80 -1.75
CA CYS A 173 4.94 -36.27 -1.52
C CYS A 173 3.90 -35.15 -1.73
N ASN A 174 2.62 -35.50 -1.71
CA ASN A 174 1.55 -34.51 -1.82
C ASN A 174 1.32 -33.79 -0.48
N GLU A 175 1.01 -32.49 -0.51
CA GLU A 175 0.64 -31.71 0.68
C GLU A 175 -0.46 -32.37 1.53
N LYS A 176 -1.42 -33.05 0.89
CA LYS A 176 -2.49 -33.78 1.59
C LYS A 176 -1.93 -34.87 2.51
N THR A 177 -0.86 -35.54 2.10
CA THR A 177 -0.20 -36.59 2.89
C THR A 177 0.43 -35.99 4.14
N VAL A 178 1.12 -34.85 4.01
CA VAL A 178 1.68 -34.12 5.15
C VAL A 178 0.59 -33.68 6.13
N ARG A 179 -0.52 -33.10 5.63
CA ARG A 179 -1.66 -32.68 6.46
C ARG A 179 -2.32 -33.86 7.18
N ARG A 180 -2.38 -35.03 6.54
CA ARG A 180 -2.91 -36.25 7.16
C ARG A 180 -1.98 -36.77 8.25
N ALA A 181 -0.68 -36.78 8.00
CA ALA A 181 0.33 -37.18 8.98
C ALA A 181 0.26 -36.28 10.23
N LEU A 182 0.18 -34.96 10.05
CA LEU A 182 0.08 -33.98 11.14
C LEU A 182 -1.17 -34.16 12.03
N LYS A 183 -2.27 -34.71 11.49
CA LYS A 183 -3.49 -35.01 12.26
C LYS A 183 -3.48 -36.41 12.89
N GLY A 184 -2.57 -37.28 12.44
CA GLY A 184 -2.50 -38.68 12.82
C GLY A 184 -1.21 -38.99 13.56
N ASN A 185 -0.47 -39.97 13.06
CA ASN A 185 0.74 -40.51 13.68
C ASN A 185 2.03 -39.72 13.35
N GLY A 186 1.95 -38.65 12.56
CA GLY A 186 3.13 -37.89 12.13
C GLY A 186 4.00 -38.60 11.09
N ILE A 187 3.64 -39.79 10.61
CA ILE A 187 4.50 -40.58 9.72
C ILE A 187 4.17 -40.31 8.25
N ILE A 188 5.17 -39.95 7.46
CA ILE A 188 5.08 -39.77 6.00
C ILE A 188 5.87 -40.88 5.32
N LYS A 189 5.18 -41.66 4.47
CA LYS A 189 5.75 -42.79 3.69
C LYS A 189 6.51 -43.84 4.52
N GLY A 190 6.25 -43.95 5.83
CA GLY A 190 6.97 -44.88 6.72
C GLY A 190 8.43 -44.52 7.00
N LYS A 191 8.93 -43.42 6.43
CA LYS A 191 10.34 -43.01 6.49
C LYS A 191 10.55 -41.76 7.34
N TRP A 192 9.64 -40.80 7.20
CA TRP A 192 9.76 -39.47 7.83
C TRP A 192 8.76 -39.32 8.96
N LEU A 193 9.17 -38.64 10.02
CA LEU A 193 8.34 -38.19 11.12
C LEU A 193 8.23 -36.67 11.07
N VAL A 194 7.01 -36.13 11.00
CA VAL A 194 6.73 -34.70 11.00
C VAL A 194 6.02 -34.30 12.30
N LYS A 195 6.53 -33.25 12.95
CA LYS A 195 5.94 -32.66 14.16
C LYS A 195 5.69 -31.17 13.96
N SER A 196 4.59 -30.65 14.50
CA SER A 196 4.31 -29.21 14.46
C SER A 196 4.93 -28.52 15.67
N LEU A 197 5.73 -27.48 15.40
CA LEU A 197 6.34 -26.62 16.42
C LEU A 197 5.51 -25.35 16.72
N GLY A 198 4.36 -25.19 16.05
CA GLY A 198 3.49 -24.03 16.18
C GLY A 198 3.56 -23.05 15.00
N LEU A 199 3.05 -21.83 15.22
CA LEU A 199 3.04 -20.76 14.22
C LEU A 199 4.36 -20.00 14.24
N ALA A 200 4.83 -19.60 13.05
CA ALA A 200 5.99 -18.74 12.91
C ALA A 200 5.71 -17.36 13.52
N MET A 201 6.60 -16.90 14.39
CA MET A 201 6.60 -15.52 14.85
C MET A 201 6.98 -14.59 13.69
N ASN A 202 6.31 -13.44 13.59
CA ASN A 202 6.72 -12.40 12.64
C ASN A 202 8.10 -11.89 13.04
N MET A 203 9.08 -12.01 12.16
CA MET A 203 10.33 -11.25 12.31
C MET A 203 10.04 -9.82 11.86
N THR A 204 9.50 -9.00 12.77
CA THR A 204 9.44 -7.55 12.59
C THR A 204 10.82 -6.98 12.86
N SER A 205 11.55 -6.61 11.81
CA SER A 205 12.62 -5.61 11.86
C SER A 205 12.04 -4.24 11.54
#